data_AF-A0A7X6HEW0-F1
#
_entry.id   AF-A0A7X6HEW0-F1
#
_cell.length_a   1.000
_cell.length_b   1.000
_cell.length_c   1.000
_cell.angle_alpha   90.00
_cell.angle_beta   90.00
_cell.angle_gamma   90.00
#
_symmetry.space_group_name_H-M   'P 1'
#
loop_
_entity.id
_entity.type
_entity.pdbx_description
1 polymer ?
#
loop_
_entity_poly.entity_id
_entity_poly.type
_entity_poly.pdbx_seq_one_letter_code
_entity_poly.pdbx_strand_id
1 'polypeptide(L)'
;MDVNELSAKIQDRYREELDAFRQQLFGTQEHLVVRGESVPEQRFAGLGPVVSLEDPRIRMTLGGDVVDLGWTPEHPTAEGACVTVSIAGHDHVTGERAMLPAGECDAWLQAVIGADRTRHAYRAGTLSGVDGRLSTVYYRLFLDTEGNPIPKPDYFDDPDLRSMDEL
;
A
#
# COMPACT_ATOMS: atom_id res chain seq x y z
N MET A 1 -9.61 18.79 0.71
CA MET A 1 -8.87 18.60 -0.56
C MET A 1 -9.28 17.23 -1.05
N ASP A 2 -9.56 17.05 -2.34
CA ASP A 2 -9.90 15.70 -2.80
C ASP A 2 -8.65 14.82 -2.92
N VAL A 3 -8.85 13.50 -3.07
CA VAL A 3 -7.78 12.51 -3.12
C VAL A 3 -6.83 12.75 -4.31
N ASN A 4 -7.36 13.22 -5.45
CA ASN A 4 -6.56 13.48 -6.64
C ASN A 4 -5.64 14.69 -6.45
N GLU A 5 -6.17 15.77 -5.90
CA GLU A 5 -5.41 16.98 -5.56
C GLU A 5 -4.32 16.68 -4.51
N LEU A 6 -4.66 15.89 -3.48
CA LEU A 6 -3.67 15.45 -2.49
C LEU A 6 -2.60 14.57 -3.13
N SER A 7 -2.98 13.62 -3.98
CA SER A 7 -2.03 12.71 -4.62
C SER A 7 -1.06 13.48 -5.53
N ALA A 8 -1.55 14.45 -6.30
CA ALA A 8 -0.71 15.31 -7.13
C ALA A 8 0.30 16.12 -6.28
N LYS A 9 -0.13 16.67 -5.14
CA LYS A 9 0.78 17.37 -4.21
C LYS A 9 1.79 16.45 -3.56
N ILE A 10 1.39 15.24 -3.19
CA ILE A 10 2.29 14.22 -2.66
C ILE A 10 3.36 13.87 -3.71
N GLN A 11 2.96 13.63 -4.95
CA GLN A 11 3.87 13.32 -6.06
C GLN A 11 4.84 14.46 -6.36
N ASP A 12 4.39 15.71 -6.29
CA ASP A 12 5.26 16.86 -6.51
C ASP A 12 6.26 17.04 -5.36
N ARG A 13 5.78 16.94 -4.12
CA ARG A 13 6.58 17.18 -2.91
C ARG A 13 7.59 16.08 -2.60
N TYR A 14 7.22 14.83 -2.84
CA TYR A 14 7.98 13.63 -2.44
C TYR A 14 8.42 12.80 -3.64
N ARG A 15 8.73 13.48 -4.76
CA ARG A 15 9.00 12.83 -6.05
C ARG A 15 10.15 11.83 -5.94
N GLU A 16 11.27 12.24 -5.36
CA GLU A 16 12.47 11.41 -5.27
C GLU A 16 12.26 10.23 -4.32
N GLU A 17 11.61 10.46 -3.17
CA GLU A 17 11.30 9.41 -2.21
C GLU A 17 10.31 8.40 -2.78
N LEU A 18 9.29 8.85 -3.50
CA LEU A 18 8.32 7.99 -4.18
C LEU A 18 8.96 7.16 -5.28
N ASP A 19 9.83 7.76 -6.08
CA ASP A 19 10.53 7.03 -7.14
C ASP A 19 11.46 5.97 -6.55
N ALA A 20 12.17 6.28 -5.46
CA ALA A 20 12.97 5.30 -4.73
C ALA A 20 12.10 4.19 -4.12
N PHE A 21 10.97 4.54 -3.50
CA PHE A 21 10.05 3.58 -2.90
C PHE A 21 9.44 2.65 -3.95
N ARG A 22 8.98 3.19 -5.08
CA ARG A 22 8.46 2.39 -6.21
C ARG A 22 9.53 1.48 -6.80
N GLN A 23 10.78 1.95 -6.92
CA GLN A 23 11.89 1.11 -7.37
C GLN A 23 12.19 -0.02 -6.39
N GLN A 24 12.10 0.21 -5.09
CA GLN A 24 12.25 -0.84 -4.08
C GLN A 24 11.10 -1.85 -4.15
N LEU A 25 9.86 -1.37 -4.31
CA LEU A 25 8.65 -2.17 -4.29
C LEU A 25 8.47 -3.00 -5.56
N PHE A 26 8.67 -2.40 -6.73
CA PHE A 26 8.42 -3.02 -8.05
C PHE A 26 9.70 -3.38 -8.82
N GLY A 27 10.88 -2.98 -8.34
CA GLY A 27 12.15 -3.13 -9.07
C GLY A 27 12.35 -2.06 -10.16
N THR A 28 13.46 -2.17 -10.87
CA THR A 28 13.80 -1.32 -12.03
C THR A 28 13.02 -1.79 -13.26
N GLN A 29 11.93 -1.09 -13.59
CA GLN A 29 11.12 -1.21 -14.83
C GLN A 29 10.57 -2.62 -15.19
N GLU A 30 9.25 -2.75 -15.13
CA GLU A 30 8.43 -3.71 -15.90
C GLU A 30 8.76 -5.20 -15.79
N HIS A 31 9.39 -5.64 -14.70
CA HIS A 31 9.52 -7.06 -14.38
C HIS A 31 8.74 -7.42 -13.11
N LEU A 32 7.42 -7.30 -13.18
CA LEU A 32 6.56 -8.31 -12.55
C LEU A 32 6.60 -9.58 -13.42
N VAL A 33 7.80 -10.08 -13.74
CA VAL A 33 7.95 -11.39 -14.35
C VAL A 33 7.85 -12.39 -13.21
N VAL A 34 6.62 -12.78 -12.91
CA VAL A 34 6.28 -13.99 -12.14
C VAL A 34 6.63 -15.20 -13.03
N ARG A 35 7.91 -15.39 -13.35
CA ARG A 35 8.38 -16.64 -13.95
C ARG A 35 9.08 -17.42 -12.86
N GLY A 36 8.34 -18.34 -12.22
CA GLY A 36 8.76 -19.66 -11.75
C GLY A 36 10.10 -19.85 -11.00
N GLU A 37 10.82 -18.78 -10.71
CA GLU A 37 12.07 -18.76 -10.00
C GLU A 37 11.75 -18.14 -8.64
N SER A 38 11.68 -19.02 -7.65
CA SER A 38 11.59 -18.71 -6.24
C SER A 38 12.38 -17.45 -5.89
N VAL A 39 11.67 -16.34 -5.61
CA VAL A 39 12.25 -15.06 -5.19
C VAL A 39 12.89 -15.26 -3.81
N PRO A 40 14.23 -15.23 -3.65
CA PRO A 40 14.86 -15.67 -2.40
C PRO A 40 14.78 -14.67 -1.24
N GLU A 41 14.32 -13.44 -1.43
CA GLU A 41 14.21 -12.45 -0.34
C GLU A 41 12.96 -11.59 -0.53
N GLN A 42 12.05 -11.68 0.43
CA GLN A 42 10.90 -10.79 0.57
C GLN A 42 11.42 -9.34 0.66
N ARG A 43 11.22 -8.55 -0.39
CA ARG A 43 11.69 -7.16 -0.45
C ARG A 43 10.69 -6.25 0.25
N PHE A 44 11.07 -5.77 1.43
CA PHE A 44 10.32 -4.76 2.14
C PHE A 44 10.81 -3.37 1.72
N ALA A 45 9.96 -2.62 1.02
CA ALA A 45 10.18 -1.22 0.68
C ALA A 45 9.75 -0.33 1.85
N GLY A 46 10.47 0.77 2.07
CA GLY A 46 10.15 1.72 3.14
C GLY A 46 10.26 3.18 2.67
N LEU A 47 9.32 4.02 3.10
CA LEU A 47 9.34 5.46 2.87
C LEU A 47 8.97 6.21 4.14
N GLY A 48 9.72 7.27 4.45
CA GLY A 48 9.45 8.17 5.57
C GLY A 48 10.51 8.14 6.67
N PRO A 49 10.29 8.91 7.75
CA PRO A 49 9.06 9.65 8.06
C PRO A 49 8.79 10.83 7.12
N VAL A 50 7.57 10.92 6.57
CA VAL A 50 7.08 12.07 5.79
C VAL A 50 6.04 12.87 6.59
N VAL A 51 5.81 14.11 6.21
CA VAL A 51 4.87 15.00 6.91
C VAL A 51 3.49 14.85 6.28
N SER A 52 2.46 14.65 7.10
CA SER A 52 1.08 14.71 6.60
C SER A 52 0.76 16.11 6.07
N LEU A 53 0.13 16.16 4.91
CA LEU A 53 -0.34 17.37 4.24
C LEU A 53 -1.64 17.90 4.85
N GLU A 54 -2.43 17.04 5.50
CA GLU A 54 -3.66 17.43 6.19
C GLU A 54 -3.44 17.81 7.67
N ASP A 55 -2.47 17.19 8.36
CA ASP A 55 -2.07 17.53 9.72
C ASP A 55 -0.54 17.54 9.89
N PRO A 56 0.10 18.73 9.98
CA PRO A 56 1.56 18.83 10.10
C PRO A 56 2.13 18.24 11.38
N ARG A 57 1.28 17.92 12.37
CA ARG A 57 1.69 17.24 13.60
C ARG A 57 1.92 15.75 13.39
N ILE A 58 1.44 15.19 12.29
CA ILE A 58 1.56 13.78 11.99
C ILE A 58 2.79 13.55 11.10
N ARG A 59 3.54 12.52 11.47
CA ARG A 59 4.58 11.91 10.64
C ARG A 59 4.08 10.54 10.19
N MET A 60 4.20 10.28 8.90
CA MET A 60 3.73 9.04 8.28
C MET A 60 4.93 8.20 7.85
N THR A 61 4.85 6.90 8.08
CA THR A 61 5.77 5.91 7.52
C THR A 61 5.00 4.98 6.62
N LEU A 62 5.54 4.72 5.44
CA LEU A 62 4.98 3.81 4.46
C LEU A 62 5.90 2.59 4.39
N GLY A 63 5.30 1.41 4.36
CA GLY A 63 5.99 0.15 4.11
C GLY A 63 5.26 -0.61 3.02
N GLY A 64 5.97 -1.35 2.18
CA GLY A 64 5.32 -2.17 1.16
C GLY A 64 6.10 -3.42 0.82
N ASP A 65 5.38 -4.42 0.33
CA ASP A 65 5.97 -5.66 -0.18
C ASP A 65 5.16 -6.19 -1.37
N VAL A 66 5.78 -7.11 -2.12
CA VAL A 66 5.14 -7.87 -3.20
C VAL A 66 5.39 -9.34 -2.94
N VAL A 67 4.31 -10.13 -2.89
CA VAL A 67 4.37 -11.56 -2.59
C VAL A 67 3.65 -12.33 -3.70
N ASP A 68 4.30 -13.37 -4.24
CA ASP A 68 3.71 -14.29 -5.22
C ASP A 68 2.52 -15.01 -4.60
N LEU A 69 1.36 -15.09 -5.25
CA LEU A 69 0.18 -15.76 -4.69
C LEU A 69 0.37 -17.28 -4.52
N GLY A 70 1.22 -17.90 -5.33
CA GLY A 70 1.54 -19.33 -5.29
C GLY A 70 2.42 -19.75 -4.12
N TRP A 71 2.90 -18.79 -3.30
CA TRP A 71 3.77 -19.08 -2.17
C TRP A 71 3.08 -19.82 -1.02
N THR A 72 1.74 -19.72 -0.93
CA THR A 72 0.99 -20.35 0.16
C THR A 72 0.84 -21.86 -0.09
N PRO A 73 1.14 -22.72 0.91
CA PRO A 73 0.97 -24.17 0.79
C PRO A 73 -0.48 -24.59 0.52
N GLU A 74 -1.42 -23.72 0.87
CA GLU A 74 -2.86 -23.93 0.77
C GLU A 74 -3.32 -23.81 -0.70
N HIS A 75 -2.64 -23.01 -1.53
CA HIS A 75 -3.00 -22.75 -2.93
C HIS A 75 -1.77 -22.66 -3.86
N PRO A 76 -1.01 -23.76 -4.04
CA PRO A 76 0.26 -23.77 -4.79
C PRO A 76 0.12 -23.53 -6.30
N THR A 77 -1.11 -23.46 -6.82
CA THR A 77 -1.42 -23.17 -8.23
C THR A 77 -1.94 -21.74 -8.43
N ALA A 78 -1.98 -20.93 -7.38
CA ALA A 78 -2.35 -19.53 -7.52
C ALA A 78 -1.26 -18.80 -8.30
N GLU A 79 -1.61 -18.20 -9.43
CA GLU A 79 -0.70 -17.43 -10.26
C GLU A 79 -0.89 -15.93 -9.98
N GLY A 80 0.19 -15.15 -10.07
CA GLY A 80 0.17 -13.70 -9.90
C GLY A 80 0.81 -13.24 -8.59
N ALA A 81 0.50 -12.02 -8.16
CA ALA A 81 1.11 -11.40 -6.99
C ALA A 81 0.13 -10.56 -6.18
N CYS A 82 0.40 -10.42 -4.89
CA CYS A 82 -0.24 -9.47 -3.99
C CYS A 82 0.77 -8.37 -3.63
N VAL A 83 0.42 -7.13 -3.94
CA VAL A 83 1.14 -5.94 -3.47
C VAL A 83 0.49 -5.48 -2.17
N THR A 84 1.27 -5.33 -1.10
CA THR A 84 0.80 -4.69 0.14
C THR A 84 1.44 -3.32 0.28
N VAL A 85 0.64 -2.32 0.67
CA VAL A 85 1.14 -1.01 1.11
C VAL A 85 0.53 -0.71 2.48
N SER A 86 1.37 -0.51 3.48
CA SER A 86 0.98 -0.12 4.83
C SER A 86 1.39 1.32 5.11
N ILE A 87 0.54 2.05 5.81
CA ILE A 87 0.76 3.43 6.19
C ILE A 87 0.51 3.56 7.69
N ALA A 88 1.49 4.09 8.40
CA ALA A 88 1.51 4.22 9.84
C ALA A 88 1.65 5.69 10.25
N GLY A 89 0.82 6.16 11.18
CA GLY A 89 0.85 7.53 11.70
C GLY A 89 1.53 7.63 13.07
N HIS A 90 2.31 8.69 13.26
CA HIS A 90 2.98 9.02 14.51
C HIS A 90 2.86 10.51 14.82
N ASP A 91 2.61 10.88 16.08
CA ASP A 91 2.70 12.29 16.51
C ASP A 91 4.17 12.74 16.51
N HIS A 92 4.44 13.90 15.91
CA HIS A 92 5.81 14.39 15.74
C HIS A 92 6.50 14.83 17.05
N VAL A 93 5.74 15.11 18.11
CA VAL A 93 6.28 15.53 19.41
C VAL A 93 6.47 14.32 20.31
N THR A 94 5.44 13.48 20.43
CA THR A 94 5.45 12.36 21.38
C THR A 94 5.99 11.06 20.78
N GLY A 95 5.96 10.92 19.44
CA GLY A 95 6.30 9.68 18.73
C GLY A 95 5.24 8.59 18.83
N GLU A 96 4.17 8.83 19.60
CA GLU A 96 3.07 7.89 19.80
C GLU A 96 2.25 7.71 18.52
N ARG A 97 1.49 6.61 18.44
CA ARG A 97 0.60 6.35 17.31
C ARG A 97 -0.43 7.47 17.15
N ALA A 98 -0.51 8.03 15.95
CA ALA A 98 -1.48 9.07 15.60
C ALA A 98 -2.55 8.52 14.65
N MET A 99 -3.74 9.10 14.74
CA MET A 99 -4.83 8.80 13.80
C MET A 99 -4.47 9.29 12.41
N LEU A 100 -4.68 8.46 11.40
CA LEU A 100 -4.39 8.83 10.02
C LEU A 100 -5.62 9.46 9.33
N PRO A 101 -5.46 10.56 8.59
CA PRO A 101 -6.49 11.06 7.69
C PRO A 101 -6.71 10.05 6.55
N ALA A 102 -7.95 9.54 6.40
CA ALA A 102 -8.24 8.49 5.44
C ALA A 102 -8.00 8.94 3.99
N GLY A 103 -8.46 10.15 3.63
CA GLY A 103 -8.27 10.72 2.30
C GLY A 103 -6.81 10.91 1.93
N GLU A 104 -5.97 11.35 2.87
CA GLU A 104 -4.52 11.40 2.65
C GLU A 104 -3.89 10.02 2.48
N CYS A 105 -4.33 9.00 3.22
CA CYS A 105 -3.82 7.63 3.03
C CYS A 105 -4.15 7.09 1.63
N ASP A 106 -5.37 7.34 1.16
CA ASP A 106 -5.80 6.94 -0.17
C ASP A 106 -5.01 7.70 -1.26
N ALA A 107 -4.71 8.98 -1.02
CA ALA A 107 -3.88 9.80 -1.89
C ALA A 107 -2.42 9.32 -1.94
N TRP A 108 -1.87 8.84 -0.82
CA TRP A 108 -0.57 8.19 -0.77
C TRP A 108 -0.57 6.87 -1.54
N LEU A 109 -1.58 6.02 -1.38
CA LEU A 109 -1.71 4.81 -2.19
C LEU A 109 -1.75 5.16 -3.69
N GLN A 110 -2.58 6.12 -4.08
CA GLN A 110 -2.67 6.62 -5.45
C GLN A 110 -1.34 7.17 -5.96
N ALA A 111 -0.56 7.83 -5.10
CA ALA A 111 0.78 8.27 -5.44
C ALA A 111 1.73 7.08 -5.62
N VAL A 112 1.61 5.98 -4.86
CA VAL A 112 2.48 4.81 -5.02
C VAL A 112 2.15 4.02 -6.29
N ILE A 113 0.89 3.61 -6.47
CA ILE A 113 0.49 2.63 -7.50
C ILE A 113 -0.25 3.22 -8.70
N GLY A 114 -0.59 4.52 -8.66
CA GLY A 114 -1.34 5.20 -9.71
C GLY A 114 -2.85 5.04 -9.59
N ALA A 115 -3.59 6.07 -10.03
CA ALA A 115 -5.04 6.19 -9.87
C ALA A 115 -5.82 5.01 -10.48
N ASP A 116 -5.42 4.56 -11.67
CA ASP A 116 -6.08 3.43 -12.34
C ASP A 116 -5.96 2.12 -11.57
N ARG A 117 -4.90 1.93 -10.79
CA ARG A 117 -4.71 0.72 -9.98
C ARG A 117 -5.35 0.86 -8.60
N THR A 118 -5.42 2.06 -8.05
CA THR A 118 -6.03 2.33 -6.74
C THR A 118 -7.49 1.90 -6.64
N ARG A 119 -8.28 2.07 -7.70
CA ARG A 119 -9.69 1.62 -7.74
C ARG A 119 -9.85 0.10 -7.54
N HIS A 120 -8.85 -0.67 -7.97
CA HIS A 120 -8.82 -2.12 -7.83
C HIS A 120 -8.18 -2.61 -6.51
N ALA A 121 -7.72 -1.68 -5.68
CA ALA A 121 -7.13 -2.02 -4.39
C ALA A 121 -8.23 -2.28 -3.35
N TYR A 122 -7.83 -3.01 -2.32
CA TYR A 122 -8.61 -3.29 -1.13
C TYR A 122 -7.97 -2.60 0.06
N ARG A 123 -8.77 -2.00 0.92
CA ARG A 123 -8.32 -1.30 2.12
C ARG A 123 -8.80 -2.05 3.36
N ALA A 124 -7.88 -2.23 4.28
CA ALA A 124 -8.15 -2.65 5.65
C ALA A 124 -7.28 -1.85 6.61
N GLY A 125 -7.42 -2.09 7.89
CA GLY A 125 -6.60 -1.38 8.87
C GLY A 125 -6.69 -2.05 10.23
N THR A 126 -5.60 -1.98 10.98
CA THR A 126 -5.63 -2.41 12.36
C THR A 126 -6.28 -1.31 13.20
N LEU A 127 -7.40 -1.65 13.85
CA LEU A 127 -7.98 -0.86 14.93
C LEU A 127 -7.03 -0.88 16.12
N SER A 128 -5.96 -0.08 16.07
CA SER A 128 -5.04 0.03 17.20
C SER A 128 -5.54 1.16 18.11
N GLY A 129 -6.20 0.80 19.22
CA GLY A 129 -6.14 1.41 20.57
C GLY A 129 -6.30 2.93 20.81
N VAL A 130 -6.22 3.80 19.82
CA VAL A 130 -6.38 5.25 19.94
C VAL A 130 -7.82 5.57 19.57
N ASP A 131 -8.69 5.62 20.58
CA ASP A 131 -10.12 5.94 20.45
C ASP A 131 -10.89 5.10 19.40
N GLY A 132 -10.47 3.87 19.13
CA GLY A 132 -11.12 2.98 18.17
C GLY A 132 -10.93 3.38 16.70
N ARG A 133 -9.85 4.10 16.38
CA ARG A 133 -9.53 4.56 15.01
C ARG A 133 -8.22 3.97 14.48
N LEU A 134 -8.07 3.94 13.15
CA LEU A 134 -6.93 3.31 12.46
C LEU A 134 -5.64 4.13 12.66
N SER A 135 -4.65 3.56 13.36
CA SER A 135 -3.28 4.12 13.45
C SER A 135 -2.36 3.58 12.35
N THR A 136 -2.77 2.46 11.76
CA THR A 136 -2.12 1.83 10.62
C THR A 136 -3.22 1.37 9.67
N VAL A 137 -3.10 1.80 8.42
CA VAL A 137 -3.95 1.37 7.32
C VAL A 137 -3.10 0.47 6.42
N TYR A 138 -3.68 -0.59 5.88
CA TYR A 138 -3.00 -1.40 4.87
C TYR A 138 -3.90 -1.60 3.66
N TYR A 139 -3.26 -1.59 2.50
CA TYR A 139 -3.87 -1.73 1.20
C TYR A 139 -3.31 -2.97 0.53
N ARG A 140 -4.15 -3.67 -0.21
CA ARG A 140 -3.77 -4.84 -1.01
C ARG A 140 -4.23 -4.66 -2.45
N LEU A 141 -3.36 -4.94 -3.39
CA LEU A 141 -3.67 -5.01 -4.81
C LEU A 141 -3.25 -6.38 -5.33
N PHE A 142 -4.20 -7.10 -5.92
CA PHE A 142 -3.94 -8.40 -6.53
C PHE A 142 -3.68 -8.21 -8.01
N LEU A 143 -2.64 -8.86 -8.51
CA LEU A 143 -2.17 -8.77 -9.89
C LEU A 143 -2.11 -10.16 -10.51
N ASP A 144 -2.44 -10.27 -11.80
CA ASP A 144 -2.14 -11.45 -12.60
C ASP A 144 -0.64 -11.55 -12.94
N THR A 145 -0.26 -12.56 -13.73
CA THR A 145 1.12 -12.79 -14.18
C THR A 145 1.62 -11.75 -15.19
N GLU A 146 0.73 -10.96 -15.78
CA GLU A 146 1.05 -9.83 -16.65
C GLU A 146 1.15 -8.51 -15.88
N GLY A 147 0.84 -8.52 -14.57
CA GLY A 147 0.85 -7.35 -13.72
C GLY A 147 -0.40 -6.48 -13.83
N ASN A 148 -1.50 -7.00 -14.38
CA ASN A 148 -2.80 -6.35 -14.44
C ASN A 148 -3.59 -6.60 -13.14
N PRO A 149 -4.36 -5.61 -12.64
CA PRO A 149 -5.24 -5.81 -11.50
C PRO A 149 -6.28 -6.92 -11.72
N ILE A 150 -6.42 -7.81 -10.74
CA ILE A 150 -7.47 -8.84 -10.68
C ILE A 150 -8.30 -8.67 -9.40
N PRO A 151 -9.54 -9.20 -9.35
CA PRO A 151 -10.31 -9.26 -8.12
C PRO A 151 -9.57 -10.03 -7.02
N LYS A 152 -9.89 -9.73 -5.75
CA LYS A 152 -9.43 -10.52 -4.60
C LYS A 152 -9.77 -11.99 -4.84
N PRO A 153 -8.77 -12.90 -4.81
CA PRO A 153 -9.04 -14.31 -4.98
C PRO A 153 -9.95 -14.86 -3.88
N ASP A 154 -10.82 -15.82 -4.23
CA ASP A 154 -11.83 -16.37 -3.32
C ASP A 154 -11.22 -17.08 -2.10
N TYR A 155 -10.03 -17.65 -2.26
CA TYR A 155 -9.29 -18.30 -1.17
C TYR A 155 -8.63 -17.32 -0.20
N PHE A 156 -8.62 -16.02 -0.52
CA PHE A 156 -8.07 -14.99 0.34
C PHE A 156 -9.14 -14.51 1.33
N ASP A 157 -9.19 -15.15 2.50
CA ASP A 157 -10.20 -14.86 3.55
C ASP A 157 -9.69 -13.81 4.55
N ASP A 158 -9.79 -12.53 4.15
CA ASP A 158 -9.62 -11.39 5.06
C ASP A 158 -10.91 -10.56 5.04
N PRO A 159 -11.77 -10.72 6.07
CA PRO A 159 -13.10 -10.10 6.09
C PRO A 159 -13.05 -8.57 6.28
N ASP A 160 -11.90 -8.03 6.70
CA ASP A 160 -11.73 -6.59 6.93
C ASP A 160 -11.32 -5.83 5.66
N LEU A 161 -10.92 -6.54 4.59
CA LEU A 161 -10.60 -5.95 3.29
C LEU A 161 -11.86 -5.46 2.57
N ARG A 162 -11.98 -4.14 2.43
CA ARG A 162 -13.05 -3.49 1.67
C ARG A 162 -12.53 -2.98 0.35
N SER A 163 -13.30 -3.15 -0.72
CA SER A 163 -12.95 -2.61 -2.03
C SER A 163 -12.89 -1.08 -1.98
N MET A 164 -11.87 -0.48 -2.61
CA MET A 164 -11.79 0.98 -2.73
C MET A 164 -12.94 1.57 -3.56
N ASP A 165 -13.52 0.81 -4.49
CA ASP A 165 -14.69 1.23 -5.28
C ASP A 165 -15.99 1.30 -4.46
N GLU A 166 -15.99 0.75 -3.24
CA GLU A 166 -17.15 0.69 -2.35
C GLU A 166 -17.08 1.70 -1.18
N LEU A 167 -15.98 2.46 -1.07
CA LEU A 167 -15.70 3.41 0.00
C LEU A 167 -15.92 4.86 -0.41
#